data_AF-A0A6N7TVX6-F1
#
_entry.id   AF-A0A6N7TVX6-F1
#
_cell.length_a   1.000
_cell.length_b   1.000
_cell.length_c   1.000
_cell.angle_alpha   90.00
_cell.angle_beta   90.00
_cell.angle_gamma   90.00
#
_symmetry.space_group_name_H-M   'P 1'
#
loop_
_entity.id
_entity.type
_entity.pdbx_description
1 polymer ?
#
loop_
_entity_poly.entity_id
_entity_poly.type
_entity_poly.pdbx_seq_one_letter_code
_entity_poly.pdbx_strand_id
1 'polypeptide(L)'
;MRDVTMPNADETLWNCRDIDMEHVSAQGDYFAMNSHGIKARDFSLDGDYSFDGASDVNIDHARILSKDAFWNSENVTVRNSTISGEYLGWNSENLTFENCQIESLQGMCYIDNLVLRNCRLINTTLAFEYSNVDVEAKGYVDSILNPQSGTIQADGFGKIVLESARVDPEKTIIEDNSPTSRTR
;
A
#
# COMPACT_ATOMS: atom_id res chain seq x y z
N MET A 1 22.32 -4.10 -6.94
CA MET A 1 23.00 -2.95 -6.32
C MET A 1 23.10 -3.20 -4.83
N ARG A 2 24.26 -2.91 -4.23
CA ARG A 2 24.52 -3.15 -2.80
C ARG A 2 25.27 -1.99 -2.18
N ASP A 3 24.84 -1.54 -1.01
CA ASP A 3 25.48 -0.48 -0.22
C ASP A 3 25.64 0.82 -1.03
N VAL A 4 24.54 1.28 -1.62
CA VAL A 4 24.51 2.44 -2.52
C VAL A 4 23.62 3.54 -1.97
N THR A 5 24.12 4.78 -2.05
CA THR A 5 23.31 5.99 -1.85
C THR A 5 23.21 6.74 -3.16
N MET A 6 21.98 6.98 -3.62
CA MET A 6 21.66 7.78 -4.81
C MET A 6 20.91 9.05 -4.37
N PRO A 7 21.62 10.14 -4.04
CA PRO A 7 20.98 11.38 -3.58
C PRO A 7 20.24 12.13 -4.69
N ASN A 8 20.47 11.75 -5.95
CA ASN A 8 19.71 12.22 -7.11
C ASN A 8 19.41 11.00 -7.97
N ALA A 9 18.19 10.49 -7.86
CA ALA A 9 17.72 9.25 -8.44
C ALA A 9 16.43 9.45 -9.26
N ASP A 10 16.16 10.68 -9.68
CA ASP A 10 15.04 10.99 -10.57
C ASP A 10 15.13 10.10 -11.81
N GLU A 11 14.00 9.49 -12.17
CA GLU A 11 13.83 8.63 -13.36
C GLU A 11 14.83 7.45 -13.42
N THR A 12 15.39 7.06 -12.27
CA THR A 12 16.41 6.02 -12.20
C THR A 12 15.76 4.64 -12.19
N LEU A 13 16.39 3.68 -12.89
CA LEU A 13 15.89 2.32 -13.11
C LEU A 13 14.60 2.23 -13.92
N TRP A 14 14.29 3.18 -14.79
CA TRP A 14 13.14 3.05 -15.69
C TRP A 14 13.26 1.88 -16.66
N ASN A 15 12.13 1.20 -16.91
CA ASN A 15 12.01 0.12 -17.90
C ASN A 15 13.08 -0.98 -17.74
N CYS A 16 13.48 -1.23 -16.50
CA CYS A 16 14.52 -2.19 -16.16
C CYS A 16 13.89 -3.51 -15.70
N ARG A 17 14.70 -4.58 -15.72
CA ARG A 17 14.28 -5.91 -15.28
C ARG A 17 15.33 -6.53 -14.36
N ASP A 18 14.90 -7.47 -13.51
CA ASP A 18 15.77 -8.24 -12.63
C ASP A 18 16.63 -7.33 -11.73
N ILE A 19 15.95 -6.45 -11.00
CA ILE A 19 16.58 -5.44 -10.15
C ILE A 19 16.68 -6.01 -8.73
N ASP A 20 17.90 -6.32 -8.29
CA ASP A 20 18.19 -6.65 -6.90
C ASP A 20 18.81 -5.44 -6.19
N MET A 21 18.25 -5.02 -5.05
CA MET A 21 18.70 -3.92 -4.20
C MET A 21 18.84 -4.38 -2.75
N GLU A 22 19.98 -4.08 -2.12
CA GLU A 22 20.26 -4.41 -0.73
C GLU A 22 21.07 -3.27 -0.09
N HIS A 23 20.59 -2.72 1.04
CA HIS A 23 21.17 -1.51 1.66
C HIS A 23 21.28 -0.35 0.66
N VAL A 24 20.15 -0.02 0.02
CA VAL A 24 20.09 1.08 -0.95
C VAL A 24 19.24 2.22 -0.40
N SER A 25 19.76 3.43 -0.49
CA SER A 25 19.00 4.67 -0.27
C SER A 25 18.93 5.45 -1.56
N ALA A 26 17.74 5.88 -1.96
CA ALA A 26 17.53 6.68 -3.15
C ALA A 26 16.64 7.90 -2.83
N GLN A 27 16.88 9.00 -3.53
CA GLN A 27 16.01 10.17 -3.51
C GLN A 27 15.74 10.60 -4.95
N GLY A 28 14.48 10.58 -5.37
CA GLY A 28 14.08 11.03 -6.71
C GLY A 28 12.74 10.47 -7.16
N ASP A 29 12.11 11.22 -8.07
CA ASP A 29 10.78 10.90 -8.57
C ASP A 29 10.82 9.79 -9.63
N TYR A 30 9.71 9.08 -9.77
CA TYR A 30 9.51 7.97 -10.71
C TYR A 30 10.54 6.84 -10.56
N PHE A 31 11.13 6.66 -9.38
CA PHE A 31 12.13 5.61 -9.18
C PHE A 31 11.57 4.23 -9.56
N ALA A 32 12.26 3.52 -10.46
CA ALA A 32 11.91 2.20 -10.97
C ALA A 32 10.56 2.10 -11.72
N MET A 33 10.13 3.18 -12.39
CA MET A 33 8.93 3.15 -13.25
C MET A 33 9.00 2.04 -14.32
N ASN A 34 7.85 1.42 -14.63
CA ASN A 34 7.66 0.41 -15.67
C ASN A 34 8.67 -0.75 -15.61
N SER A 35 9.13 -1.07 -14.41
CA SER A 35 10.16 -2.09 -14.20
C SER A 35 9.60 -3.38 -13.65
N HIS A 36 10.31 -4.47 -13.90
CA HIS A 36 9.81 -5.81 -13.62
C HIS A 36 10.81 -6.66 -12.84
N GLY A 37 10.33 -7.49 -11.91
CA GLY A 37 11.19 -8.39 -11.15
C GLY A 37 12.11 -7.62 -10.22
N ILE A 38 11.52 -6.86 -9.30
CA ILE A 38 12.25 -6.02 -8.35
C ILE A 38 12.31 -6.73 -7.01
N LYS A 39 13.51 -6.81 -6.43
CA LYS A 39 13.73 -7.24 -5.05
C LYS A 39 14.50 -6.17 -4.31
N ALA A 40 13.93 -5.62 -3.26
CA ALA A 40 14.60 -4.65 -2.40
C ALA A 40 14.60 -5.11 -0.95
N ARG A 41 15.75 -5.05 -0.29
CA ARG A 41 15.90 -5.35 1.13
C ARG A 41 16.70 -4.25 1.81
N ASP A 42 16.28 -3.85 3.01
CA ASP A 42 16.94 -2.78 3.76
C ASP A 42 17.04 -1.50 2.91
N PHE A 43 15.88 -1.03 2.45
CA PHE A 43 15.74 -0.01 1.40
C PHE A 43 15.11 1.28 1.91
N SER A 44 15.61 2.44 1.47
CA SER A 44 15.01 3.74 1.77
C SER A 44 14.78 4.54 0.50
N LEU A 45 13.59 5.11 0.36
CA LEU A 45 13.22 5.94 -0.78
C LEU A 45 12.48 7.19 -0.33
N ASP A 46 12.84 8.31 -0.93
CA ASP A 46 12.14 9.60 -0.84
C ASP A 46 11.92 10.15 -2.26
N GLY A 47 10.67 10.26 -2.70
CA GLY A 47 10.35 10.74 -4.05
C GLY A 47 8.88 10.54 -4.40
N ASP A 48 8.42 10.96 -5.56
CA ASP A 48 7.04 10.79 -6.02
C ASP A 48 6.93 9.72 -7.12
N TYR A 49 5.73 9.20 -7.41
CA TYR A 49 5.47 8.22 -8.48
C TYR A 49 6.37 6.96 -8.42
N SER A 50 6.80 6.58 -7.21
CA SER A 50 7.74 5.50 -7.03
C SER A 50 7.13 4.16 -7.43
N PHE A 51 7.82 3.41 -8.28
CA PHE A 51 7.35 2.13 -8.82
C PHE A 51 6.07 2.23 -9.67
N ASP A 52 5.75 3.37 -10.27
CA ASP A 52 4.61 3.47 -11.20
C ASP A 52 4.76 2.49 -12.38
N GLY A 53 3.73 1.69 -12.64
CA GLY A 53 3.72 0.66 -13.67
C GLY A 53 4.63 -0.54 -13.38
N ALA A 54 5.16 -0.67 -12.16
CA ALA A 54 6.06 -1.77 -11.82
C ALA A 54 5.30 -3.09 -11.64
N SER A 55 5.97 -4.21 -11.95
CA SER A 55 5.41 -5.54 -11.75
C SER A 55 6.38 -6.51 -11.10
N ASP A 56 5.83 -7.51 -10.39
CA ASP A 56 6.60 -8.53 -9.66
C ASP A 56 7.62 -7.90 -8.70
N VAL A 57 7.10 -7.13 -7.75
CA VAL A 57 7.90 -6.34 -6.80
C VAL A 57 7.87 -7.00 -5.42
N ASN A 58 9.03 -7.24 -4.83
CA ASN A 58 9.18 -7.77 -3.49
C ASN A 58 10.09 -6.85 -2.66
N ILE A 59 9.52 -6.18 -1.66
CA ILE A 59 10.24 -5.24 -0.81
C ILE A 59 10.16 -5.71 0.64
N ASP A 60 11.28 -5.70 1.35
CA ASP A 60 11.37 -6.11 2.74
C ASP A 60 12.28 -5.16 3.55
N HIS A 61 11.90 -4.85 4.79
CA HIS A 61 12.61 -3.90 5.67
C HIS A 61 12.88 -2.55 4.99
N ALA A 62 11.82 -1.84 4.60
CA ALA A 62 11.95 -0.58 3.88
C ALA A 62 11.28 0.62 4.57
N ARG A 63 11.75 1.80 4.20
CA ARG A 63 11.08 3.08 4.43
C ARG A 63 10.82 3.74 3.08
N ILE A 64 9.56 3.92 2.73
CA ILE A 64 9.13 4.55 1.48
C ILE A 64 8.35 5.80 1.83
N LEU A 65 8.94 6.96 1.54
CA LEU A 65 8.25 8.24 1.55
C LEU A 65 7.95 8.57 0.10
N SER A 66 6.70 8.39 -0.31
CA SER A 66 6.29 8.74 -1.65
C SER A 66 4.83 9.08 -1.70
N LYS A 67 4.52 10.23 -2.29
CA LYS A 67 3.15 10.69 -2.43
C LYS A 67 2.37 9.63 -3.22
N ASP A 68 2.87 9.22 -4.39
CA ASP A 68 2.21 8.23 -5.23
C ASP A 68 3.10 6.97 -5.42
N ALA A 69 3.10 6.03 -4.46
CA ALA A 69 3.82 4.76 -4.61
C ALA A 69 2.95 3.66 -5.24
N PHE A 70 3.54 2.82 -6.09
CA PHE A 70 2.92 1.65 -6.72
C PHE A 70 1.66 1.98 -7.52
N TRP A 71 1.64 3.11 -8.21
CA TRP A 71 0.55 3.39 -9.15
C TRP A 71 0.63 2.37 -10.30
N ASN A 72 -0.52 1.91 -10.81
CA ASN A 72 -0.63 1.04 -11.99
C ASN A 72 0.21 -0.23 -11.90
N SER A 73 0.44 -0.73 -10.69
CA SER A 73 1.38 -1.82 -10.42
C SER A 73 0.67 -3.17 -10.35
N GLU A 74 1.43 -4.25 -10.57
CA GLU A 74 0.91 -5.61 -10.53
C GLU A 74 1.82 -6.52 -9.68
N ASN A 75 1.23 -7.40 -8.87
CA ASN A 75 1.96 -8.43 -8.11
C ASN A 75 3.05 -7.82 -7.21
N VAL A 76 2.63 -6.92 -6.32
CA VAL A 76 3.52 -6.22 -5.39
C VAL A 76 3.35 -6.82 -4.00
N THR A 77 4.46 -7.18 -3.36
CA THR A 77 4.49 -7.54 -1.94
C THR A 77 5.49 -6.70 -1.17
N VAL A 78 5.03 -6.05 -0.10
CA VAL A 78 5.86 -5.25 0.80
C VAL A 78 5.75 -5.77 2.22
N ARG A 79 6.89 -6.01 2.87
CA ARG A 79 6.97 -6.61 4.21
C ARG A 79 7.78 -5.77 5.18
N ASN A 80 7.42 -5.80 6.45
CA ASN A 80 8.21 -5.24 7.56
C ASN A 80 8.64 -3.78 7.33
N SER A 81 7.75 -2.98 6.73
CA SER A 81 8.12 -1.68 6.16
C SER A 81 7.25 -0.54 6.67
N THR A 82 7.73 0.68 6.48
CA THR A 82 6.96 1.90 6.70
C THR A 82 6.72 2.60 5.37
N ILE A 83 5.48 2.97 5.10
CA ILE A 83 5.08 3.65 3.87
C ILE A 83 4.27 4.89 4.24
N SER A 84 4.60 6.04 3.63
CA SER A 84 3.89 7.29 3.85
C SER A 84 3.65 7.98 2.51
N GLY A 85 2.40 8.31 2.21
CA GLY A 85 2.01 8.90 0.92
C GLY A 85 0.60 9.49 0.88
N GLU A 86 0.09 9.70 -0.32
CA GLU A 86 -1.31 9.98 -0.61
C GLU A 86 -1.91 8.75 -1.31
N TYR A 87 -1.71 8.61 -2.62
CA TYR A 87 -2.43 7.67 -3.48
C TYR A 87 -1.74 6.31 -3.60
N LEU A 88 -1.36 5.71 -2.46
CA LEU A 88 -0.67 4.42 -2.41
C LEU A 88 -1.43 3.34 -3.20
N GLY A 89 -0.78 2.70 -4.17
CA GLY A 89 -1.29 1.51 -4.85
C GLY A 89 -2.43 1.76 -5.84
N TRP A 90 -2.69 3.01 -6.26
CA TRP A 90 -3.83 3.29 -7.13
C TRP A 90 -3.82 2.47 -8.43
N ASN A 91 -5.01 2.08 -8.90
CA ASN A 91 -5.25 1.38 -10.17
C ASN A 91 -4.38 0.12 -10.36
N SER A 92 -4.25 -0.68 -9.32
CA SER A 92 -3.29 -1.79 -9.29
C SER A 92 -3.98 -3.13 -9.10
N GLU A 93 -3.23 -4.22 -9.30
CA GLU A 93 -3.72 -5.58 -9.14
C GLU A 93 -2.74 -6.40 -8.27
N ASN A 94 -3.26 -7.21 -7.36
CA ASN A 94 -2.48 -8.11 -6.49
C ASN A 94 -1.43 -7.36 -5.65
N LEU A 95 -1.91 -6.53 -4.71
CA LEU A 95 -1.07 -5.83 -3.73
C LEU A 95 -1.15 -6.50 -2.36
N THR A 96 -0.01 -6.87 -1.79
CA THR A 96 0.09 -7.48 -0.47
C THR A 96 1.02 -6.67 0.44
N PHE A 97 0.53 -6.28 1.61
CA PHE A 97 1.31 -5.64 2.66
C PHE A 97 1.28 -6.49 3.93
N GLU A 98 2.45 -6.84 4.46
CA GLU A 98 2.57 -7.66 5.66
C GLU A 98 3.46 -6.99 6.71
N ASN A 99 2.96 -6.86 7.95
CA ASN A 99 3.70 -6.23 9.06
C ASN A 99 4.13 -4.79 8.75
N CYS A 100 3.31 -4.03 8.02
CA CYS A 100 3.63 -2.67 7.61
C CYS A 100 2.95 -1.61 8.48
N GLN A 101 3.58 -0.44 8.59
CA GLN A 101 2.92 0.77 9.03
C GLN A 101 2.68 1.66 7.82
N ILE A 102 1.44 2.07 7.58
CA ILE A 102 1.03 2.81 6.40
C ILE A 102 0.34 4.09 6.85
N GLU A 103 0.75 5.22 6.28
CA GLU A 103 0.10 6.52 6.37
C GLU A 103 -0.27 7.00 4.97
N SER A 104 -1.55 7.32 4.76
CA SER A 104 -2.04 7.65 3.41
C SER A 104 -3.32 8.48 3.36
N LEU A 105 -3.36 9.50 2.50
CA LEU A 105 -4.62 10.15 2.09
C LEU A 105 -5.17 9.51 0.81
N GLN A 106 -6.36 8.92 0.87
CA GLN A 106 -6.96 8.18 -0.24
C GLN A 106 -6.08 7.02 -0.74
N GLY A 107 -5.36 6.37 0.16
CA GLY A 107 -4.54 5.22 -0.19
C GLY A 107 -5.37 3.98 -0.49
N MET A 108 -4.77 3.10 -1.27
CA MET A 108 -5.24 1.75 -1.56
C MET A 108 -6.61 1.70 -2.23
N CYS A 109 -6.85 2.62 -3.16
CA CYS A 109 -8.08 2.71 -3.96
C CYS A 109 -7.88 2.09 -5.34
N TYR A 110 -8.96 1.61 -5.95
CA TYR A 110 -8.99 1.00 -7.28
C TYR A 110 -8.05 -0.20 -7.41
N ILE A 111 -7.98 -1.04 -6.38
CA ILE A 111 -7.13 -2.23 -6.35
C ILE A 111 -7.98 -3.49 -6.51
N ASP A 112 -7.68 -4.28 -7.55
CA ASP A 112 -8.15 -5.67 -7.62
C ASP A 112 -7.22 -6.54 -6.77
N ASN A 113 -7.79 -7.28 -5.83
CA ASN A 113 -7.08 -8.11 -4.85
C ASN A 113 -6.02 -7.38 -3.99
N LEU A 114 -6.49 -6.62 -2.98
CA LEU A 114 -5.67 -6.02 -1.94
C LEU A 114 -5.65 -6.87 -0.66
N VAL A 115 -4.46 -7.23 -0.19
CA VAL A 115 -4.25 -7.99 1.04
C VAL A 115 -3.41 -7.20 2.03
N LEU A 116 -3.95 -6.96 3.23
CA LEU A 116 -3.19 -6.43 4.37
C LEU A 116 -3.17 -7.48 5.49
N ARG A 117 -1.99 -7.76 6.04
CA ARG A 117 -1.80 -8.64 7.18
C ARG A 117 -0.96 -7.97 8.25
N ASN A 118 -1.49 -7.94 9.48
CA ASN A 118 -0.78 -7.37 10.62
C ASN A 118 -0.26 -5.93 10.34
N CYS A 119 -1.05 -5.12 9.63
CA CYS A 119 -0.67 -3.75 9.29
C CYS A 119 -1.21 -2.75 10.31
N ARG A 120 -0.55 -1.61 10.48
CA ARG A 120 -1.09 -0.44 11.20
C ARG A 120 -1.36 0.66 10.19
N LEU A 121 -2.59 1.13 10.14
CA LEU A 121 -2.98 2.28 9.32
C LEU A 121 -3.04 3.50 10.24
N ILE A 122 -2.25 4.54 9.94
CA ILE A 122 -2.11 5.73 10.79
C ILE A 122 -2.42 6.96 9.95
N ASN A 123 -3.32 7.82 10.40
CA ASN A 123 -3.78 8.99 9.66
C ASN A 123 -4.28 8.61 8.25
N THR A 124 -4.83 7.41 8.11
CA THR A 124 -5.23 6.83 6.83
C THR A 124 -6.69 7.13 6.57
N THR A 125 -6.96 8.04 5.64
CA THR A 125 -8.32 8.50 5.37
C THR A 125 -8.77 8.21 3.95
N LEU A 126 -10.09 8.02 3.77
CA LEU A 126 -10.74 7.78 2.49
C LEU A 126 -10.17 6.55 1.74
N ALA A 127 -9.76 5.53 2.48
CA ALA A 127 -9.09 4.37 1.91
C ALA A 127 -10.08 3.36 1.29
N PHE A 128 -9.54 2.52 0.41
CA PHE A 128 -10.18 1.33 -0.16
C PHE A 128 -11.24 1.55 -1.22
N GLU A 129 -11.39 2.77 -1.75
CA GLU A 129 -12.42 3.06 -2.75
C GLU A 129 -12.33 2.10 -3.93
N TYR A 130 -13.44 1.44 -4.25
CA TYR A 130 -13.57 0.45 -5.33
C TYR A 130 -12.56 -0.71 -5.30
N SER A 131 -11.98 -1.03 -4.14
CA SER A 131 -11.02 -2.12 -4.03
C SER A 131 -11.65 -3.42 -3.53
N ASN A 132 -11.13 -4.56 -3.99
CA ASN A 132 -11.45 -5.88 -3.43
C ASN A 132 -10.47 -6.16 -2.29
N VAL A 133 -10.97 -6.20 -1.05
CA VAL A 133 -10.12 -6.10 0.15
C VAL A 133 -10.13 -7.36 1.00
N ASP A 134 -8.96 -7.72 1.49
CA ASP A 134 -8.77 -8.68 2.57
C ASP A 134 -7.79 -8.05 3.57
N VAL A 135 -8.33 -7.32 4.55
CA VAL A 135 -7.58 -6.43 5.41
C VAL A 135 -7.65 -6.89 6.86
N GLU A 136 -6.50 -7.20 7.44
CA GLU A 136 -6.29 -7.36 8.88
C GLU A 136 -5.38 -6.22 9.38
N ALA A 137 -6.01 -5.20 9.97
CA ALA A 137 -5.33 -4.05 10.56
C ALA A 137 -5.31 -4.13 12.09
N LYS A 138 -4.25 -3.60 12.69
CA LYS A 138 -4.11 -3.41 14.14
C LYS A 138 -4.41 -1.97 14.50
N GLY A 139 -5.18 -1.78 15.57
CA GLY A 139 -5.58 -0.46 16.04
C GLY A 139 -6.75 0.11 15.23
N TYR A 140 -6.76 1.43 15.12
CA TYR A 140 -7.89 2.19 14.58
C TYR A 140 -7.69 2.54 13.11
N VAL A 141 -8.73 2.39 12.29
CA VAL A 141 -8.73 2.82 10.88
C VAL A 141 -9.58 4.08 10.74
N ASP A 142 -8.98 5.20 10.32
CA ASP A 142 -9.63 6.51 10.43
C ASP A 142 -10.83 6.69 9.48
N SER A 143 -10.73 6.25 8.22
CA SER A 143 -11.92 6.17 7.37
C SER A 143 -11.83 5.23 6.17
N ILE A 144 -12.99 4.67 5.84
CA ILE A 144 -13.23 3.75 4.73
C ILE A 144 -14.20 4.44 3.76
N LEU A 145 -13.92 4.33 2.47
CA LEU A 145 -14.77 4.86 1.41
C LEU A 145 -15.06 3.76 0.40
N ASN A 146 -16.34 3.40 0.22
CA ASN A 146 -16.88 2.58 -0.87
C ASN A 146 -15.97 1.43 -1.37
N PRO A 147 -15.50 0.50 -0.52
CA PRO A 147 -14.86 -0.72 -0.99
C PRO A 147 -15.80 -1.52 -1.90
N GLN A 148 -15.21 -2.19 -2.89
CA GLN A 148 -15.97 -2.95 -3.89
C GLN A 148 -16.52 -4.25 -3.30
N SER A 149 -15.70 -4.96 -2.53
CA SER A 149 -16.07 -6.16 -1.78
C SER A 149 -14.97 -6.60 -0.83
N GLY A 150 -15.28 -7.51 0.08
CA GLY A 150 -14.28 -8.24 0.86
C GLY A 150 -14.43 -8.01 2.36
N THR A 151 -13.35 -8.17 3.12
CA THR A 151 -13.38 -8.06 4.58
C THR A 151 -12.35 -7.05 5.08
N ILE A 152 -12.76 -6.19 6.01
CA ILE A 152 -11.88 -5.25 6.71
C ILE A 152 -12.03 -5.47 8.22
N GLN A 153 -10.96 -5.92 8.85
CA GLN A 153 -10.89 -6.17 10.29
C GLN A 153 -9.94 -5.17 10.95
N ALA A 154 -10.37 -4.56 12.06
CA ALA A 154 -9.54 -3.65 12.86
C ALA A 154 -10.04 -3.57 14.31
N ASP A 155 -9.28 -2.94 15.20
CA ASP A 155 -9.69 -2.74 16.61
C ASP A 155 -10.60 -1.51 16.80
N GLY A 156 -11.03 -0.88 15.69
CA GLY A 156 -11.97 0.22 15.67
C GLY A 156 -11.92 0.99 14.36
N PHE A 157 -13.00 1.72 14.08
CA PHE A 157 -13.17 2.46 12.84
C PHE A 157 -13.66 3.88 13.11
N GLY A 158 -13.21 4.81 12.28
CA GLY A 158 -13.76 6.15 12.19
C GLY A 158 -14.89 6.22 11.18
N LYS A 159 -14.77 7.13 10.21
CA LYS A 159 -15.84 7.38 9.25
C LYS A 159 -15.91 6.24 8.23
N ILE A 160 -17.06 5.56 8.18
CA ILE A 160 -17.35 4.56 7.15
C ILE A 160 -18.36 5.18 6.18
N VAL A 161 -18.01 5.23 4.89
CA VAL A 161 -18.89 5.70 3.83
C VAL A 161 -19.16 4.55 2.86
N LEU A 162 -20.42 4.13 2.79
CA LEU A 162 -20.91 3.10 1.86
C LEU A 162 -22.12 3.67 1.10
N GLU A 163 -21.87 4.14 -0.11
CA GLU A 163 -22.88 4.74 -0.98
C GLU A 163 -23.45 3.64 -1.90
N SER A 164 -24.69 3.23 -1.65
CA SER A 164 -25.36 2.16 -2.42
C SER A 164 -25.54 2.47 -3.91
N ALA A 165 -25.41 3.74 -4.31
CA ALA A 165 -25.40 4.15 -5.72
C ALA A 165 -24.05 3.89 -6.41
N ARG A 166 -22.99 3.62 -5.64
CA ARG A 166 -21.61 3.45 -6.12
C ARG A 166 -21.10 2.03 -5.94
N VAL A 167 -21.44 1.38 -4.82
CA VAL A 167 -21.05 0.00 -4.50
C VAL A 167 -22.22 -0.77 -3.91
N ASP A 168 -22.12 -2.09 -3.86
CA ASP A 168 -23.05 -2.96 -3.13
C ASP A 168 -22.54 -3.15 -1.68
N PRO A 169 -23.18 -2.50 -0.67
CA PRO A 169 -22.68 -2.54 0.70
C PRO A 169 -22.62 -3.96 1.30
N GLU A 170 -23.48 -4.88 0.84
CA GLU A 170 -23.54 -6.26 1.34
C GLU A 170 -22.31 -7.09 0.93
N LYS A 171 -21.54 -6.63 -0.06
CA LYS A 171 -20.31 -7.31 -0.49
C LYS A 171 -19.11 -7.01 0.39
N THR A 172 -19.21 -6.05 1.32
CA THR A 172 -18.13 -5.69 2.22
C THR A 172 -18.51 -5.97 3.67
N ILE A 173 -17.70 -6.77 4.35
CA ILE A 173 -17.81 -7.08 5.77
C ILE A 173 -16.80 -6.21 6.53
N ILE A 174 -17.27 -5.46 7.51
CA ILE A 174 -16.41 -4.64 8.39
C ILE A 174 -16.54 -5.19 9.81
N GLU A 175 -15.44 -5.68 10.37
CA GLU A 175 -15.41 -6.37 11.66
C GLU A 175 -14.56 -5.60 12.68
N ASP A 176 -15.21 -5.14 13.74
CA ASP A 176 -14.56 -4.50 14.87
C ASP A 176 -14.12 -5.56 15.89
N ASN A 177 -12.81 -5.70 16.07
CA ASN A 177 -12.16 -6.65 16.97
C ASN A 177 -11.91 -6.10 18.38
N SER A 178 -12.35 -4.87 18.67
CA SER A 178 -12.15 -4.27 20.00
C SER A 178 -12.71 -5.15 21.12
N PRO A 179 -12.06 -5.19 22.29
CA PRO A 179 -12.51 -6.01 23.42
C PRO A 179 -13.97 -5.73 23.84
N THR A 180 -14.48 -4.53 23.56
CA THR A 180 -15.85 -4.10 23.85
C THR A 180 -16.89 -4.66 22.86
N SER A 181 -16.53 -5.00 21.62
CA SER A 181 -17.48 -5.52 20.62
C SER A 181 -17.87 -6.98 20.86
N ARG A 182 -16.97 -7.78 21.44
CA ARG A 182 -17.11 -9.24 21.66
C ARG A 182 -18.08 -9.63 22.79
N THR A 183 -18.86 -8.68 23.32
CA THR A 183 -19.79 -8.89 24.44
C THR A 183 -21.27 -8.72 24.05
N ARG A 184 -21.61 -8.79 22.76
CA ARG A 184 -23.00 -8.76 22.29
C ARG A 184 -23.34 -9.97 21.43
#